data_AF-A0A962IHX1-F1
#
_entry.id   AF-A0A962IHX1-F1
#
_cell.length_a   1.000
_cell.length_b   1.000
_cell.length_c   1.000
_cell.angle_alpha   90.00
_cell.angle_beta   90.00
_cell.angle_gamma   90.00
#
_symmetry.space_group_name_H-M   'P 1'
#
loop_
_entity.id
_entity.type
_entity.pdbx_description
1 polymer ?
#
loop_
_entity_poly.entity_id
_entity_poly.type
_entity_poly.pdbx_seq_one_letter_code
_entity_poly.pdbx_strand_id
1 'polypeptide(L)'
;RLKPQLRADGFEVLGFRHRPSTRAHLTLARRASREKRKLLARYRDVHDEPTERVLWPLGLFYWGGVWTLAAWCELRGDYRSFRLDRFETLTMLDQPIPSQAEVSLQAFLGRCSGTS
;
A
#
# COMPACT_ATOMS: atom_id res chain seq x y z
N ARG A 1 -30.00 -14.85 -22.17
CA ARG A 1 -28.65 -14.35 -22.55
C ARG A 1 -27.79 -14.31 -21.28
N LEU A 2 -26.54 -14.78 -21.38
CA LEU A 2 -25.60 -15.19 -20.32
C LEU A 2 -25.42 -14.25 -19.11
N LYS A 3 -25.25 -14.85 -17.92
CA LYS A 3 -24.40 -14.36 -16.82
C LYS A 3 -22.98 -14.96 -17.00
N PRO A 4 -21.92 -14.28 -16.54
CA PRO A 4 -21.14 -14.86 -15.44
C PRO A 4 -20.82 -13.80 -14.38
N GLN A 5 -21.27 -13.96 -13.14
CA GLN A 5 -20.46 -14.60 -12.09
C GLN A 5 -19.08 -13.94 -11.91
N LEU A 6 -19.06 -12.72 -11.37
CA LEU A 6 -17.99 -12.38 -10.43
C LEU A 6 -18.37 -13.06 -9.11
N ARG A 7 -17.74 -14.20 -8.85
CA ARG A 7 -17.62 -14.75 -7.50
C ARG A 7 -16.90 -13.68 -6.67
N ALA A 8 -17.68 -12.89 -5.95
CA ALA A 8 -17.19 -12.10 -4.84
C ALA A 8 -16.94 -13.09 -3.70
N ASP A 9 -15.89 -13.89 -3.82
CA ASP A 9 -15.40 -14.68 -2.70
C ASP A 9 -14.93 -13.69 -1.63
N GLY A 10 -15.80 -13.44 -0.64
CA GLY A 10 -15.46 -12.90 0.67
C GLY A 10 -14.74 -11.55 0.68
N PHE A 11 -15.25 -10.51 0.01
CA PHE A 11 -14.88 -9.14 0.38
C PHE A 11 -15.76 -8.71 1.56
N GLU A 12 -15.46 -9.22 2.76
CA GLU A 12 -16.00 -8.61 3.98
C GLU A 12 -15.54 -7.16 4.02
N VAL A 13 -16.52 -6.27 3.84
CA VAL A 13 -16.37 -4.83 3.83
C VAL A 13 -16.08 -4.38 5.26
N LEU A 14 -14.83 -4.56 5.70
CA LEU A 14 -14.29 -3.91 6.89
C LEU A 14 -14.20 -2.41 6.61
N GLY A 15 -15.33 -1.77 6.89
CA GLY A 15 -15.54 -0.38 7.28
C GLY A 15 -14.57 0.65 6.70
N PHE A 16 -15.15 1.62 5.99
CA PHE A 16 -14.59 2.96 5.84
C PHE A 16 -14.42 3.62 7.23
N ARG A 17 -13.48 3.14 8.05
CA ARG A 17 -13.04 3.86 9.25
C ARG A 17 -12.10 4.95 8.79
N HIS A 18 -12.67 6.12 8.52
CA HIS A 18 -11.91 7.32 8.24
C HIS A 18 -11.14 7.71 9.51
N ARG A 19 -9.93 7.14 9.70
CA ARG A 19 -9.09 7.52 10.83
C ARG A 19 -8.59 8.95 10.61
N PRO A 20 -8.63 9.83 11.63
CA PRO A 20 -8.08 11.19 11.54
C PRO A 20 -6.62 11.21 11.05
N SER A 21 -5.86 10.14 11.36
CA SER A 21 -4.47 9.96 10.94
C SER A 21 -4.27 9.75 9.43
N THR A 22 -5.31 9.45 8.65
CA THR A 22 -5.19 9.16 7.21
C THR A 22 -4.57 10.32 6.44
N ARG A 23 -4.91 11.57 6.78
CA ARG A 23 -4.32 12.76 6.14
C ARG A 23 -2.83 12.88 6.45
N ALA A 24 -2.43 12.60 7.70
CA ALA A 24 -1.02 12.62 8.10
C ALA A 24 -0.22 11.52 7.38
N HIS A 25 -0.76 10.30 7.32
CA HIS A 25 -0.16 9.20 6.58
C HIS A 25 -0.02 9.51 5.08
N LEU A 26 -1.03 10.15 4.47
CA LEU A 26 -0.98 10.56 3.07
C LEU A 26 0.16 11.55 2.83
N THR A 27 0.26 12.60 3.66
CA THR A 27 1.34 13.59 3.55
C THR A 27 2.70 12.93 3.70
N LEU A 28 2.85 12.05 4.70
CA LEU A 28 4.11 11.35 4.96
C LEU A 28 4.50 10.41 3.81
N ALA A 29 3.56 9.60 3.32
CA ALA A 29 3.80 8.68 2.21
C ALA A 29 4.16 9.42 0.92
N ARG A 30 3.51 10.57 0.63
CA ARG A 30 3.87 11.44 -0.50
C ARG A 30 5.29 11.95 -0.37
N ARG A 31 5.67 12.42 0.82
CA ARG A 31 7.02 12.92 1.10
C ARG A 31 8.06 11.82 0.92
N ALA A 32 7.85 10.66 1.54
CA ALA A 32 8.77 9.54 1.46
C ALA A 32 8.94 8.99 0.03
N SER A 33 7.87 8.99 -0.77
CA SER A 33 7.93 8.62 -2.20
C SER A 33 8.83 9.58 -2.99
N ARG A 34 8.70 10.89 -2.75
CA ARG A 34 9.50 11.93 -3.42
C ARG A 34 10.97 11.91 -3.01
N GLU A 35 11.22 11.74 -1.71
CA GLU A 35 12.57 11.71 -1.14
C GLU A 35 13.26 10.34 -1.30
N LYS A 36 12.56 9.34 -1.88
CA LYS A 36 13.03 7.94 -1.99
C LYS A 36 13.48 7.37 -0.64
N ARG A 37 12.68 7.59 0.40
CA ARG A 37 12.94 7.14 1.78
C ARG A 37 12.06 5.97 2.16
N LYS A 38 12.60 5.03 2.94
CA LYS A 38 11.83 3.89 3.44
C LYS A 38 10.82 4.33 4.47
N LEU A 39 9.74 3.56 4.62
CA LEU A 39 8.72 3.74 5.64
C LEU A 39 8.70 2.52 6.57
N LEU A 40 8.66 2.75 7.88
CA LEU A 40 8.26 1.75 8.87
C LEU A 40 6.77 1.88 9.11
N ALA A 41 6.05 0.78 8.92
CA ALA A 41 4.60 0.73 9.04
C ALA A 41 4.16 -0.34 10.04
N ARG A 42 3.30 0.05 10.99
CA ARG A 42 2.44 -0.89 11.71
C ARG A 42 1.12 -1.00 10.95
N TYR A 43 0.90 -2.15 10.32
CA TYR A 43 -0.22 -2.38 9.42
C TYR A 43 -1.06 -3.54 9.91
N ARG A 44 -2.37 -3.30 10.09
CA ARG A 44 -3.34 -4.37 10.32
C ARG A 44 -3.57 -5.15 9.03
N ASP A 45 -3.28 -6.43 9.07
CA ASP A 45 -3.52 -7.31 7.95
C ASP A 45 -5.01 -7.72 7.83
N VAL A 46 -5.30 -8.76 7.04
CA VAL A 46 -6.67 -9.23 6.81
C VAL A 46 -7.28 -9.93 8.04
N HIS A 47 -6.46 -10.38 8.98
CA HIS A 47 -6.88 -11.02 10.22
C HIS A 47 -6.90 -10.03 11.41
N ASP A 48 -6.75 -8.73 11.12
CA ASP A 48 -6.63 -7.65 12.11
C ASP A 48 -5.38 -7.73 12.99
N GLU A 49 -4.40 -8.57 12.61
CA GLU A 49 -3.15 -8.69 13.34
C GLU A 49 -2.18 -7.57 12.93
N PRO A 50 -1.63 -6.80 13.89
CA PRO A 50 -0.68 -5.76 13.58
C PRO A 50 0.66 -6.39 13.19
N THR A 51 1.12 -6.08 11.98
CA THR A 51 2.45 -6.47 11.50
C THR A 51 3.32 -5.24 11.28
N GLU A 52 4.60 -5.34 11.64
CA GLU A 52 5.60 -4.31 11.34
C GLU A 52 6.33 -4.62 10.04
N ARG A 53 6.40 -3.63 9.15
CA ARG A 53 6.97 -3.81 7.81
C ARG A 53 7.76 -2.60 7.38
N VAL A 54 8.88 -2.86 6.71
CA VAL A 54 9.62 -1.85 5.97
C VAL A 54 9.10 -1.81 4.53
N LEU A 55 8.67 -0.62 4.10
CA LEU A 55 8.05 -0.36 2.81
C LEU A 55 8.89 0.62 2.01
N TRP A 56 9.05 0.36 0.71
CA TRP A 56 9.63 1.31 -0.23
C TRP A 56 8.46 1.96 -0.99
N PRO A 57 8.06 3.18 -0.61
CA PRO A 57 6.92 3.84 -1.23
C PRO A 57 7.23 4.21 -2.69
N LEU A 58 6.33 3.81 -3.60
CA LEU A 58 6.48 4.03 -5.04
C LEU A 58 5.51 5.07 -5.58
N GLY A 59 4.30 5.09 -5.06
CA GLY A 59 3.27 6.01 -5.51
C GLY A 59 1.96 5.83 -4.77
N LEU A 60 1.10 6.83 -4.88
CA LEU A 60 -0.22 6.83 -4.25
C LEU A 60 -1.29 6.97 -5.32
N PHE A 61 -2.38 6.25 -5.14
CA PHE A 61 -3.55 6.33 -5.99
C PHE A 61 -4.81 6.29 -5.14
N TYR A 62 -5.90 6.79 -5.72
CA TYR A 62 -7.19 6.84 -5.08
C TYR A 62 -8.18 6.05 -5.93
N TRP A 63 -8.72 4.97 -5.37
CA TRP A 63 -9.76 4.16 -6.01
C TRP A 63 -10.82 3.80 -4.97
N GLY A 64 -12.07 3.61 -5.40
CA GLY A 64 -13.13 3.08 -4.53
C GLY A 64 -13.32 3.82 -3.19
N GLY A 65 -13.00 5.11 -3.14
CA GLY A 65 -13.12 5.91 -1.92
C GLY A 65 -11.94 5.83 -0.94
N VAL A 66 -10.83 5.15 -1.28
CA VAL A 66 -9.69 4.94 -0.38
C VAL A 66 -8.36 5.34 -1.01
N TRP A 67 -7.54 6.06 -0.23
CA TRP A 67 -6.13 6.30 -0.58
C TRP A 67 -5.32 5.04 -0.33
N THR A 68 -4.54 4.66 -1.32
CA THR A 68 -3.75 3.44 -1.27
C THR A 68 -2.34 3.71 -1.78
N LEU A 69 -1.37 3.17 -1.06
CA LEU A 69 0.06 3.26 -1.33
C LEU A 69 0.52 2.00 -2.09
N ALA A 70 1.07 2.17 -3.29
CA ALA A 70 1.92 1.17 -3.91
C ALA A 70 3.30 1.21 -3.25
N ALA A 71 3.77 0.06 -2.80
CA ALA A 71 5.10 -0.08 -2.23
C ALA A 71 5.70 -1.46 -2.51
N TRP A 72 7.03 -1.54 -2.50
CA TRP A 72 7.72 -2.80 -2.30
C TRP A 72 7.81 -3.12 -0.81
N CYS A 73 7.48 -4.34 -0.43
CA CYS A 73 7.48 -4.79 0.96
C CYS A 73 8.69 -5.70 1.19
N GLU A 74 9.66 -5.25 2.01
CA GLU A 74 10.87 -6.04 2.28
C GLU A 74 10.55 -7.40 2.91
N LEU A 75 9.58 -7.43 3.84
CA LEU A 75 9.15 -8.67 4.50
C LEU A 75 8.66 -9.74 3.51
N ARG A 76 8.10 -9.34 2.36
CA ARG A 76 7.56 -10.27 1.36
C ARG A 76 8.43 -10.39 0.12
N GLY A 77 9.42 -9.51 -0.05
CA GLY A 77 10.20 -9.41 -1.27
C GLY A 77 9.33 -9.19 -2.51
N ASP A 78 8.24 -8.44 -2.38
CA ASP A 78 7.32 -8.21 -3.49
C ASP A 78 6.55 -6.88 -3.40
N TYR A 79 6.00 -6.45 -4.53
CA TYR A 79 5.08 -5.34 -4.69
C TYR A 79 3.73 -5.60 -4.03
N ARG A 80 3.25 -4.63 -3.23
CA ARG A 80 1.92 -4.67 -2.61
C ARG A 80 1.28 -3.28 -2.53
N SER A 81 -0.05 -3.29 -2.45
CA SER A 81 -0.86 -2.10 -2.21
C SER A 81 -1.32 -2.05 -0.75
N PHE A 82 -1.17 -0.91 -0.09
CA PHE A 82 -1.54 -0.69 1.31
C PHE A 82 -2.52 0.45 1.45
N ARG A 83 -3.72 0.18 1.96
CA ARG A 83 -4.71 1.24 2.24
C ARG A 83 -4.25 2.12 3.40
N LEU A 84 -4.31 3.43 3.23
CA LEU A 84 -3.77 4.39 4.21
C LEU A 84 -4.55 4.42 5.53
N ASP A 85 -5.83 4.08 5.50
CA ASP A 85 -6.73 4.03 6.65
C ASP A 85 -6.45 2.83 7.59
N ARG A 86 -5.74 1.81 7.10
CA ARG A 86 -5.38 0.60 7.86
C ARG A 86 -4.04 0.69 8.60
N PHE A 87 -3.23 1.73 8.36
CA PHE A 87 -2.03 1.95 9.17
C PHE A 87 -2.40 2.37 10.60
N GLU A 88 -1.81 1.71 11.58
CA GLU A 88 -1.77 2.18 12.97
C GLU A 88 -0.79 3.33 13.11
N THR A 89 0.42 3.11 12.62
CA THR A 89 1.49 4.09 12.59
C THR A 89 2.21 3.99 11.26
N LEU A 90 2.71 5.15 10.81
CA LEU A 90 3.56 5.26 9.64
C LEU A 90 4.67 6.24 9.98
N THR A 91 5.91 5.81 9.84
CA THR A 91 7.09 6.61 10.17
C THR A 91 8.06 6.58 8.99
N MET A 92 8.58 7.73 8.60
CA MET A 92 9.63 7.80 7.59
C MET A 92 10.97 7.51 8.24
N LEU A 93 11.74 6.61 7.64
CA LEU A 93 13.03 6.19 8.14
C LEU A 93 14.15 7.01 7.53
N ASP A 94 15.32 6.98 8.18
CA ASP A 94 16.56 7.58 7.68
C ASP A 94 17.22 6.81 6.54
N GLN A 95 16.83 5.56 6.34
CA GLN A 95 17.37 4.74 5.28
C GLN A 95 16.76 5.14 3.91
N PRO A 96 17.59 5.41 2.89
CA PRO A 96 17.12 5.58 1.52
C PRO A 96 16.73 4.23 0.90
N ILE A 97 15.88 4.30 -0.13
CA ILE A 97 15.66 3.17 -1.03
C ILE A 97 16.94 2.97 -1.86
N PRO A 98 17.46 1.73 -1.99
CA PRO A 98 18.66 1.46 -2.79
C PRO A 98 18.51 1.97 -4.24
N SER A 99 19.49 2.72 -4.74
CA SER A 99 19.43 3.33 -6.08
C SER A 99 19.47 2.31 -7.21
N GLN A 100 20.07 1.14 -6.97
CA GLN A 100 20.16 0.02 -7.92
C GLN A 100 18.95 -0.92 -7.85
N ALA A 101 17.96 -0.65 -6.99
CA ALA A 101 16.75 -1.45 -6.96
C ALA A 101 16.00 -1.29 -8.29
N GLU A 102 15.70 -2.41 -8.98
CA GLU A 102 14.79 -2.45 -10.13
C GLU A 102 13.32 -2.18 -9.74
N VAL A 103 13.10 -1.77 -8.49
CA VAL A 103 11.79 -1.50 -7.93
C VAL A 103 11.28 -0.14 -8.43
N SER A 104 10.22 -0.15 -9.23
CA SER A 104 9.63 1.08 -9.77
C SER A 104 8.09 1.03 -9.77
N LEU A 105 7.47 2.21 -9.77
CA LEU A 105 6.02 2.33 -9.93
C LEU A 105 5.55 1.78 -11.28
N GLN A 106 6.35 1.94 -12.34
CA GLN A 106 6.02 1.41 -13.67
C GLN A 106 5.98 -0.12 -13.66
N ALA A 107 6.98 -0.77 -13.04
CA ALA A 107 6.99 -2.22 -12.87
C ALA A 107 5.80 -2.71 -12.03
N PHE A 108 5.46 -1.97 -10.95
CA PHE A 108 4.25 -2.23 -10.15
C PHE A 108 2.99 -2.21 -11.03
N LEU A 109 2.78 -1.14 -11.81
CA LEU A 109 1.60 -0.98 -12.66
C LEU A 109 1.50 -2.08 -13.73
N GLY A 110 2.63 -2.49 -14.32
CA GLY A 110 2.68 -3.60 -15.27
C GLY A 110 2.21 -4.93 -14.67
N ARG A 111 2.47 -5.17 -13.36
CA ARG A 111 1.95 -6.36 -12.65
C ARG A 111 0.45 -6.28 -12.39
N CYS A 112 -0.08 -5.08 -12.14
CA CYS A 112 -1.52 -4.89 -11.95
C CYS A 112 -2.33 -5.13 -13.23
N SER A 113 -1.77 -4.84 -14.40
CA SER A 113 -2.42 -5.02 -15.70
C SER A 113 -2.42 -6.46 -16.23
N GLY A 114 -1.80 -7.42 -15.52
CA GLY A 114 -1.63 -8.80 -15.98
C GLY A 114 -2.73 -9.79 -15.58
N THR A 115 -3.87 -9.32 -15.07
CA THR A 115 -5.02 -10.20 -14.75
C THR A 115 -6.20 -9.83 -15.64
N SER A 116 -6.26 -10.44 -16.83
CA SER A 116 -7.50 -10.62 -17.60
C SER A 116 -7.89 -12.09 -17.58
#